data_AF-A0AAC9QWH7-F1
#
_entry.id   AF-A0AAC9QWH7-F1
#
_cell.length_a   1.000
_cell.length_b   1.000
_cell.length_c   1.000
_cell.angle_alpha   90.00
_cell.angle_beta   90.00
_cell.angle_gamma   90.00
#
_symmetry.space_group_name_H-M   'P 1'
#
loop_
_entity.id
_entity.type
_entity.pdbx_description
1 polymer ?
#
loop_
_entity_poly.entity_id
_entity_poly.type
_entity_poly.pdbx_seq_one_letter_code
_entity_poly.pdbx_strand_id
1 'polypeptide(L)'
;MSFFKELHYLLEWLEEHELTVGALSMWLVLMVFNNDCALPTVSGEWLWRVTFSVANRRIMDLLHCSERQLIRYRCELIECGRLRYQKGTGGKAGVYTLVPLRPNVVARKLPHCLSDKTTLVYDYEGMEEQMLMQK
;
A
#
# COMPACT_ATOMS: atom_id res chain seq x y z
N MET A 1 -1.21 8.71 -7.07
CA MET A 1 -0.01 7.90 -6.73
C MET A 1 0.20 6.90 -7.85
N SER A 2 1.42 6.76 -8.40
CA SER A 2 1.65 5.80 -9.49
C SER A 2 2.57 4.67 -9.03
N PHE A 3 2.24 3.45 -9.46
CA PHE A 3 3.01 2.23 -9.22
C PHE A 3 4.49 2.39 -9.56
N PHE A 4 4.78 2.93 -10.75
CA PHE A 4 6.16 3.10 -11.23
C PHE A 4 6.95 4.13 -10.43
N LYS A 5 6.27 5.21 -9.98
CA LYS A 5 6.90 6.22 -9.13
C LYS A 5 7.32 5.56 -7.82
N GLU A 6 6.44 4.79 -7.18
CA GLU A 6 6.76 4.11 -5.92
C GLU A 6 7.88 3.08 -6.06
N LEU A 7 7.91 2.33 -7.17
CA LEU A 7 9.00 1.40 -7.46
C LEU A 7 10.36 2.12 -7.58
N HIS A 8 10.39 3.31 -8.17
CA HIS A 8 11.60 4.13 -8.22
C HIS A 8 12.07 4.50 -6.80
N TYR A 9 11.18 5.04 -5.95
CA TYR A 9 11.55 5.37 -4.56
C TYR A 9 11.96 4.15 -3.73
N LEU A 10 11.46 2.95 -4.06
CA LEU A 10 11.94 1.71 -3.43
C LEU A 10 13.40 1.46 -3.80
N LEU A 11 13.77 1.63 -5.07
CA LEU A 11 15.16 1.45 -5.50
C LEU A 11 16.08 2.48 -4.84
N GLU A 12 15.68 3.76 -4.77
CA GLU A 12 16.45 4.79 -4.04
C GLU A 12 16.61 4.42 -2.56
N TRP A 13 15.54 3.96 -1.91
CA TRP A 13 15.60 3.56 -0.50
C TRP A 13 16.50 2.35 -0.25
N LEU A 14 16.56 1.41 -1.20
CA LEU A 14 17.43 0.23 -1.15
C LEU A 14 18.93 0.56 -1.35
N GLU A 15 19.28 1.79 -1.73
CA GLU A 15 20.70 2.21 -1.80
C GLU A 15 21.35 2.28 -0.40
N GLU A 16 20.55 2.55 0.63
CA GLU A 16 21.01 2.72 2.01
C GLU A 16 20.44 1.66 2.98
N HIS A 17 19.51 0.82 2.51
CA HIS A 17 18.81 -0.17 3.33
C HIS A 17 18.79 -1.54 2.65
N GLU A 18 18.85 -2.60 3.46
CA GLU A 18 18.79 -3.97 2.96
C GLU A 18 17.46 -4.64 3.32
N LEU A 19 16.95 -5.43 2.38
CA LEU A 19 15.86 -6.37 2.61
C LEU A 19 16.25 -7.75 2.11
N THR A 20 15.80 -8.78 2.80
CA THR A 20 15.83 -10.13 2.28
C THR A 20 15.01 -10.19 0.99
N VAL A 21 15.43 -11.05 0.06
CA VAL A 21 14.72 -11.26 -1.22
C VAL A 21 13.24 -11.56 -0.98
N GLY A 22 12.91 -12.28 0.10
CA GLY A 22 11.53 -12.59 0.44
C GLY A 22 10.73 -11.41 0.98
N ALA A 23 11.33 -10.53 1.78
CA ALA A 23 10.69 -9.28 2.23
C ALA A 23 10.48 -8.31 1.07
N LEU A 24 11.47 -8.13 0.20
CA LEU A 24 11.34 -7.35 -1.03
C LEU A 24 10.21 -7.91 -1.92
N SER A 25 10.21 -9.22 -2.16
CA SER A 25 9.17 -9.88 -2.96
C SER A 25 7.78 -9.70 -2.34
N MET A 26 7.68 -9.82 -1.01
CA MET A 26 6.41 -9.59 -0.29
C MET A 26 5.93 -8.15 -0.44
N TRP A 27 6.84 -7.17 -0.36
CA TRP A 27 6.49 -5.76 -0.52
C TRP A 27 5.95 -5.49 -1.93
N LEU A 28 6.61 -6.02 -2.98
CA LEU A 28 6.15 -5.91 -4.37
C LEU A 28 4.77 -6.56 -4.59
N VAL A 29 4.54 -7.75 -4.03
CA VAL A 29 3.24 -8.43 -4.12
C VAL A 29 2.14 -7.63 -3.42
N LEU A 30 2.41 -7.08 -2.23
CA LEU A 30 1.47 -6.22 -1.53
C LEU A 30 1.20 -4.93 -2.31
N MET A 31 2.21 -4.38 -2.97
CA MET A 31 2.09 -3.20 -3.82
C MET A 31 1.13 -3.46 -4.99
N VAL A 32 1.25 -4.61 -5.67
CA VAL A 32 0.32 -5.03 -6.72
C VAL A 32 -1.11 -5.13 -6.18
N PHE A 33 -1.31 -5.80 -5.04
CA PHE A 33 -2.65 -5.91 -4.44
C PHE A 33 -3.26 -4.58 -4.00
N ASN A 34 -2.44 -3.64 -3.53
CA ASN A 34 -2.92 -2.30 -3.23
C ASN A 34 -3.35 -1.58 -4.51
N ASN A 35 -2.55 -1.69 -5.56
CA ASN A 35 -2.85 -1.11 -6.86
C ASN A 35 -4.13 -1.69 -7.49
N ASP A 36 -4.36 -3.00 -7.36
CA ASP A 36 -5.59 -3.68 -7.84
C ASP A 36 -6.88 -3.12 -7.21
N CYS A 37 -6.79 -2.58 -5.99
CA CYS A 37 -7.94 -1.99 -5.29
C CYS A 37 -7.89 -0.46 -5.19
N ALA A 38 -6.95 0.16 -5.91
CA ALA A 38 -6.83 1.61 -6.00
C ALA A 38 -8.02 2.21 -6.75
N LEU A 39 -8.34 3.48 -6.43
CA LEU A 39 -9.46 4.18 -7.03
C LEU A 39 -8.97 5.07 -8.18
N PRO A 40 -9.57 5.01 -9.38
CA PRO A 40 -9.18 5.87 -10.48
C PRO A 40 -9.63 7.31 -10.23
N THR A 41 -8.80 8.27 -10.60
CA THR A 41 -9.14 9.70 -10.63
C THR A 41 -9.47 10.17 -12.04
N VAL A 42 -10.20 11.28 -12.15
CA VAL A 42 -10.48 11.94 -13.45
C VAL A 42 -9.21 12.39 -14.17
N SER A 43 -8.13 12.65 -13.42
CA SER A 43 -6.80 12.98 -13.94
C SER A 43 -5.98 11.77 -14.40
N GLY A 44 -6.52 10.55 -14.31
CA GLY A 44 -5.82 9.32 -14.71
C GLY A 44 -4.79 8.79 -13.70
N GLU A 45 -4.68 9.42 -12.53
CA GLU A 45 -3.87 8.92 -11.41
C GLU A 45 -4.68 7.90 -10.59
N TRP A 46 -3.98 6.96 -9.95
CA TRP A 46 -4.57 5.97 -9.06
C TRP A 46 -4.42 6.40 -7.60
N LEU A 47 -5.50 6.36 -6.85
CA LEU A 47 -5.52 6.62 -5.41
C LEU A 47 -5.43 5.29 -4.66
N TRP A 48 -4.22 5.00 -4.21
CA TRP A 48 -3.91 3.83 -3.39
C TRP A 48 -4.65 3.89 -2.07
N ARG A 49 -5.19 2.75 -1.62
CA ARG A 49 -5.87 2.68 -0.32
C ARG A 49 -4.86 2.66 0.81
N VAL A 50 -5.12 3.40 1.87
CA VAL A 50 -4.27 3.36 3.09
C VAL A 50 -4.33 1.98 3.73
N THR A 51 -5.50 1.33 3.71
CA THR A 51 -5.69 -0.03 4.24
C THR A 51 -6.34 -0.93 3.20
N PHE A 52 -5.85 -2.15 3.07
CA PHE A 52 -6.42 -3.17 2.20
C PHE A 52 -6.31 -4.55 2.85
N SER A 53 -7.21 -5.47 2.49
CA SER A 53 -7.27 -6.81 3.09
C SER A 53 -6.80 -7.87 2.11
N VAL A 54 -5.91 -8.75 2.55
CA VAL A 54 -5.39 -9.85 1.73
C VAL A 54 -5.29 -11.11 2.58
N ALA A 55 -5.83 -12.23 2.07
CA ALA A 55 -5.71 -13.52 2.73
C ALA A 55 -4.26 -14.02 2.67
N ASN A 56 -3.75 -14.56 3.79
CA ASN A 56 -2.37 -15.10 3.86
C ASN A 56 -2.12 -16.13 2.75
N ARG A 57 -3.09 -17.02 2.49
CA ARG A 57 -3.01 -18.03 1.44
C ARG A 57 -2.69 -17.42 0.07
N ARG A 58 -3.33 -16.31 -0.31
CA ARG A 58 -3.10 -15.64 -1.59
C ARG A 58 -1.65 -15.12 -1.71
N ILE A 59 -1.06 -14.63 -0.61
CA ILE A 59 0.33 -14.16 -0.59
C ILE A 59 1.29 -15.36 -0.64
N MET A 60 1.04 -16.40 0.15
CA MET A 60 1.88 -17.61 0.19
C MET A 60 1.90 -18.35 -1.15
N ASP A 61 0.75 -18.45 -1.81
CA ASP A 61 0.63 -19.10 -3.12
C ASP A 61 1.43 -18.35 -4.19
N LEU A 62 1.46 -17.01 -4.16
CA LEU A 62 2.27 -16.20 -5.09
C LEU A 62 3.77 -16.22 -4.78
N LEU A 63 4.13 -16.17 -3.49
CA LEU A 63 5.54 -16.15 -3.06
C LEU A 63 6.15 -17.56 -2.95
N HIS A 64 5.35 -18.60 -3.16
CA HIS A 64 5.73 -20.01 -2.92
C HIS A 64 6.43 -20.21 -1.58
N CYS A 65 5.87 -19.64 -0.51
CA CYS A 65 6.49 -19.63 0.82
C CYS A 65 5.58 -20.24 1.90
N SER A 66 6.20 -20.74 2.96
CA SER A 66 5.51 -21.22 4.16
C SER A 66 4.96 -20.06 5.00
N GLU A 67 4.01 -20.34 5.89
CA GLU A 67 3.47 -19.34 6.81
C GLU A 67 4.55 -18.74 7.73
N ARG A 68 5.53 -19.55 8.16
CA ARG A 68 6.68 -19.07 8.94
C ARG A 68 7.50 -18.05 8.15
N GLN A 69 7.74 -18.28 6.86
CA GLN A 69 8.45 -17.35 5.99
C GLN A 69 7.63 -16.07 5.77
N LEU A 70 6.33 -16.18 5.51
CA LEU A 70 5.42 -15.03 5.38
C LEU A 70 5.48 -14.14 6.62
N ILE A 71 5.40 -14.73 7.82
CA ILE A 71 5.48 -13.99 9.09
C ILE A 71 6.84 -13.28 9.20
N ARG A 72 7.94 -13.95 8.88
CA ARG A 72 9.28 -13.36 8.91
C ARG A 72 9.40 -12.15 7.97
N TYR A 73 9.01 -12.31 6.70
CA TYR A 73 9.04 -11.23 5.70
C TYR A 73 8.19 -10.03 6.15
N ARG A 74 7.04 -10.31 6.76
CA ARG A 74 6.18 -9.27 7.31
C ARG A 74 6.83 -8.52 8.47
N CYS A 75 7.43 -9.24 9.42
CA CYS A 75 8.12 -8.63 10.57
C CYS A 75 9.25 -7.71 10.09
N GLU A 76 10.06 -8.18 9.15
CA GLU A 76 11.16 -7.41 8.57
C GLU A 76 10.66 -6.09 7.94
N LEU A 77 9.59 -6.14 7.13
CA LEU A 77 9.00 -4.94 6.55
C LEU A 77 8.39 -3.99 7.59
N ILE A 78 7.90 -4.51 8.72
CA ILE A 78 7.41 -3.69 9.84
C ILE A 78 8.57 -3.01 10.56
N GLU A 79 9.66 -3.74 10.82
CA GLU A 79 10.87 -3.24 11.48
C GLU A 79 11.53 -2.12 10.65
N CYS A 80 11.58 -2.26 9.32
CA CYS A 80 12.06 -1.21 8.40
C CYS A 80 11.04 -0.08 8.16
N GLY A 81 9.89 -0.09 8.84
CA GLY A 81 8.86 0.94 8.73
C GLY A 81 8.20 1.02 7.35
N ARG A 82 8.28 -0.02 6.53
CA ARG A 82 7.68 -0.09 5.17
C ARG A 82 6.27 -0.67 5.16
N LEU A 83 5.87 -1.32 6.25
CA LEU A 83 4.59 -1.99 6.38
C LEU A 83 3.98 -1.83 7.77
N ARG A 84 2.66 -1.67 7.84
CA ARG A 84 1.87 -1.94 9.05
C ARG A 84 0.90 -3.08 8.79
N TYR A 85 0.66 -3.91 9.79
CA TYR A 85 -0.20 -5.09 9.68
C TYR A 85 -1.11 -5.25 10.88
N GLN A 86 -2.36 -5.61 10.61
CA GLN A 86 -3.33 -6.03 11.61
C GLN A 86 -3.80 -7.44 11.28
N LYS A 87 -3.67 -8.34 12.27
CA LYS A 87 -4.14 -9.72 12.14
C LYS A 87 -5.66 -9.74 12.03
N GLY A 88 -6.18 -10.49 11.06
CA GLY A 88 -7.61 -10.73 10.94
C GLY A 88 -8.13 -11.62 12.07
N THR A 89 -9.36 -11.38 12.53
CA THR A 89 -10.03 -12.17 13.56
C THR A 89 -11.24 -12.92 12.99
N GLY A 90 -11.56 -14.09 13.55
CA GLY A 90 -12.75 -14.86 13.16
C GLY A 90 -12.79 -15.28 11.68
N GLY A 91 -11.66 -15.74 11.15
CA GLY A 91 -11.56 -16.17 9.74
C GLY A 91 -11.43 -15.04 8.72
N LYS A 92 -11.40 -13.77 9.17
CA LYS A 92 -11.17 -12.62 8.29
C LYS A 92 -9.72 -12.54 7.82
N ALA A 93 -9.53 -12.01 6.61
CA ALA A 93 -8.20 -11.70 6.07
C ALA A 93 -7.47 -10.65 6.94
N GLY A 94 -6.13 -10.68 6.88
CA GLY A 94 -5.31 -9.65 7.51
C GLY A 94 -5.40 -8.32 6.77
N VAL A 95 -5.28 -7.22 7.50
CA VAL A 95 -5.30 -5.86 6.95
C VAL A 95 -3.87 -5.34 6.89
N TYR A 96 -3.49 -4.84 5.73
CA TYR A 96 -2.19 -4.29 5.45
C TYR A 96 -2.29 -2.80 5.16
N THR A 97 -1.27 -2.07 5.57
CA THR A 97 -1.02 -0.68 5.18
C THR A 97 0.42 -0.58 4.70
N LEU A 98 0.59 -0.36 3.40
CA LEU A 98 1.90 0.02 2.87
C LEU A 98 2.20 1.46 3.30
N VAL A 99 3.43 1.68 3.75
CA VAL A 99 3.93 3.01 4.08
C VAL A 99 4.57 3.57 2.82
N PRO A 100 4.06 4.67 2.26
CA PRO A 100 4.64 5.28 1.07
C PRO A 100 6.10 5.66 1.31
N LEU A 101 6.93 5.41 0.32
CA LEU A 101 8.31 5.86 0.25
C LEU A 101 8.40 7.28 -0.29
N ARG A 102 7.49 7.62 -1.21
CA ARG A 102 7.44 8.95 -1.80
C ARG A 102 7.18 10.03 -0.73
N PRO A 103 7.95 11.14 -0.73
CA PRO A 103 7.69 12.27 0.16
C PRO A 103 6.38 12.99 -0.17
N ASN A 104 5.80 13.70 0.81
CA ASN A 104 4.60 14.52 0.66
C ASN A 104 3.33 13.74 0.26
N VAL A 105 3.25 12.46 0.66
CA VAL A 105 2.05 11.64 0.50
C VAL A 105 1.37 11.48 1.85
N VAL A 106 0.11 11.89 1.91
CA VAL A 106 -0.69 11.89 3.15
C VAL A 106 -1.97 11.10 2.99
N ALA A 107 -2.49 10.59 4.11
CA ALA A 107 -3.79 9.92 4.13
C ALA A 107 -4.92 10.94 4.07
N ARG A 108 -5.80 10.81 3.08
CA ARG A 108 -7.00 11.63 2.90
C ARG A 108 -8.26 10.78 2.97
N LYS A 109 -9.31 11.35 3.57
CA LYS A 109 -10.67 10.80 3.52
C LYS A 109 -11.31 11.13 2.18
N LEU A 110 -11.66 10.10 1.41
CA LEU A 110 -12.42 10.23 0.18
C LEU A 110 -13.87 9.76 0.42
N PRO A 111 -14.86 10.67 0.38
CA PRO A 111 -16.26 10.30 0.48
C PRO A 111 -16.71 9.56 -0.78
N HIS A 112 -17.60 8.58 -0.63
CA HIS A 112 -18.20 7.89 -1.76
C HIS A 112 -19.33 8.75 -2.33
N CYS A 113 -19.42 8.89 -3.64
CA CYS A 113 -20.44 9.71 -4.28
C CYS A 113 -21.88 9.17 -4.11
N LEU A 114 -22.04 7.89 -3.78
CA LEU A 114 -23.33 7.19 -3.71
C LEU A 114 -23.62 6.59 -2.33
N SER A 115 -22.82 6.88 -1.30
CA SER A 115 -23.06 6.39 0.06
C SER A 115 -22.34 7.23 1.11
N ASP A 116 -22.79 7.17 2.36
CA ASP A 116 -22.12 7.82 3.50
C ASP A 116 -20.77 7.18 3.88
N LYS A 117 -20.32 6.18 3.11
CA LYS A 117 -19.03 5.53 3.33
C LYS A 117 -17.90 6.47 2.94
N THR A 118 -16.83 6.37 3.69
CA THR A 118 -15.56 7.06 3.42
C THR A 118 -14.47 6.01 3.28
N THR A 119 -13.58 6.19 2.32
CA THR A 119 -12.34 5.40 2.20
C THR A 119 -11.14 6.29 2.50
N LEU A 120 -10.13 5.75 3.18
CA LEU A 120 -8.83 6.41 3.30
C LEU A 120 -7.95 6.04 2.10
N VAL A 121 -7.47 7.05 1.42
CA VAL A 121 -6.54 6.93 0.28
C VAL A 121 -5.30 7.77 0.51
N TYR A 122 -4.21 7.39 -0.13
CA TYR A 122 -3.01 8.21 -0.21
C TYR A 122 -3.13 9.23 -1.34
N ASP A 123 -2.83 10.49 -1.02
CA ASP A 123 -2.85 11.60 -1.96
C ASP A 123 -1.70 12.57 -1.67
N TYR A 124 -1.41 13.46 -2.61
CA TYR A 124 -0.37 14.46 -2.46
C TYR A 124 -0.82 15.57 -1.50
N GLU A 125 0.09 15.95 -0.59
CA GLU A 125 -0.08 17.11 0.25
C GLU A 125 -0.20 18.39 -0.61
N GLY A 126 -1.16 19.26 -0.28
CA GLY A 126 -1.37 20.55 -0.97
C GLY A 126 -2.14 20.51 -2.30
N MET A 127 -2.63 19.36 -2.78
CA MET A 127 -3.34 19.28 -4.07
C MET A 127 -4.77 19.85 -4.06
N GLU A 128 -5.25 20.38 -2.92
CA GLU A 128 -6.57 21.02 -2.77
C GLU A 128 -6.70 22.34 -3.55
N GLU A 129 -5.61 23.10 -3.66
CA GLU A 129 -5.64 24.43 -4.28
C GLU A 129 -5.85 24.38 -5.80
N GLN A 130 -5.40 23.33 -6.48
CA GLN A 130 -5.52 23.24 -7.94
C GLN A 130 -6.93 22.85 -8.41
N MET A 131 -7.72 22.13 -7.60
CA MET A 131 -9.10 21.78 -7.94
C MET A 131 -10.11 22.90 -7.62
N LEU A 132 -9.82 23.75 -6.63
CA LEU A 132 -10.64 24.92 -6.30
C LEU A 132 -10.43 26.10 -7.25
N MET A 133 -9.27 26.20 -7.91
CA MET A 133 -8.93 27.26 -8.87
C MET A 133 -9.47 27.03 -10.30
N GLN A 134 -10.21 25.94 -10.54
CA GLN A 134 -10.82 25.62 -11.84
C GLN A 134 -12.36 25.74 -11.84
N LYS A 135 -12.94 26.40 -10.85
CA LYS A 135 -14.36 26.80 -10.84
C LYS A 135 -14.49 28.30 -11.11
#